data_AF-A0A0W1RD48-F1
#
_entry.id   AF-A0A0W1RD48-F1
#
_cell.length_a   1.000
_cell.length_b   1.000
_cell.length_c   1.000
_cell.angle_alpha   90.00
_cell.angle_beta   90.00
_cell.angle_gamma   90.00
#
_symmetry.space_group_name_H-M   'P 1'
#
loop_
_entity.id
_entity.type
_entity.pdbx_description
1 polymer ?
#
loop_
_entity_poly.entity_id
_entity_poly.type
_entity_poly.pdbx_seq_one_letter_code
_entity_poly.pdbx_strand_id
1 'polypeptide(L)'
;MDYLENFETNVERTDAFTQALRIGVTTMELAETSQQEEFVERKFSEMQRDLQTEINRVEQEVEERFGDEGDVPKILDTHLGPEGRLKQQIETAFSEGGPFTERLDEELGENGERIQKALDPDTEGTPTYRLKQTLQDEVRSLRDKIEEEATAEETEAELRQRTTLKGDDFEDTVENILSDLVYNTSDEVEYTGDTLGELSGRKVGDFVITLNDTGQRIVVEAKSDKGYSQRDIKEELAAAVENRDADYGLIVFECESYIPNKVGYFHEFDTERLSVALSESNEDDAEPAFLRIAYNWAKTRAVQGYVDAGTAFDPEAVQNAVSEVGDSINRFSSIRTKTTSIRKTANDIDATLDEIEGEVKSELADIRTEIQTAE
;
A
#
# COMPACT_ATOMS: atom_id res chain seq x y z
N MET A 1 -44.80 26.04 110.18
CA MET A 1 -44.63 25.75 111.62
C MET A 1 -45.75 24.83 112.12
N ASP A 2 -46.94 24.89 111.52
CA ASP A 2 -48.11 24.06 111.86
C ASP A 2 -47.94 22.53 111.74
N TYR A 3 -46.95 22.03 110.97
CA TYR A 3 -46.74 20.58 110.78
C TYR A 3 -46.16 19.86 112.02
N LEU A 4 -45.26 20.53 112.76
CA LEU A 4 -44.54 19.93 113.90
C LEU A 4 -45.37 19.95 115.19
N GLU A 5 -46.42 20.77 115.25
CA GLU A 5 -47.32 20.88 116.40
C GLU A 5 -48.20 19.64 116.58
N ASN A 6 -48.33 18.81 115.55
CA ASN A 6 -49.15 17.59 115.56
C ASN A 6 -48.48 16.37 116.22
N PHE A 7 -47.22 16.47 116.66
CA PHE A 7 -46.51 15.39 117.34
C PHE A 7 -46.42 15.67 118.83
N GLU A 8 -46.73 14.70 119.70
CA GLU A 8 -46.85 14.92 121.13
C GLU A 8 -45.51 14.80 121.87
N THR A 9 -44.62 13.93 121.41
CA THR A 9 -43.32 13.72 122.09
C THR A 9 -42.17 14.46 121.40
N ASN A 10 -41.17 14.85 122.20
CA ASN A 10 -39.97 15.52 121.67
C ASN A 10 -39.16 14.64 120.69
N VAL A 11 -39.21 13.31 120.85
CA VAL A 11 -38.52 12.38 119.94
C VAL A 11 -39.22 12.36 118.58
N GLU A 12 -40.54 12.19 118.55
CA GLU A 12 -41.33 12.20 117.32
C GLU A 12 -41.26 13.54 116.59
N ARG A 13 -41.26 14.67 117.32
CA ARG A 13 -41.03 16.00 116.72
C ARG A 13 -39.66 16.12 116.06
N THR A 14 -38.62 15.55 116.67
CA THR A 14 -37.26 15.61 116.15
C THR A 14 -37.11 14.74 114.89
N ASP A 15 -37.72 13.55 114.87
CA ASP A 15 -37.73 12.68 113.69
C ASP A 15 -38.56 13.27 112.55
N ALA A 16 -39.75 13.81 112.85
CA ALA A 16 -40.58 14.51 111.87
C ALA A 16 -39.90 15.76 111.32
N PHE A 17 -39.18 16.51 112.15
CA PHE A 17 -38.37 17.66 111.70
C PHE A 17 -37.22 17.23 110.80
N THR A 18 -36.51 16.16 111.17
CA THR A 18 -35.41 15.61 110.35
C THR A 18 -35.92 15.08 109.01
N GLN A 19 -37.09 14.44 109.00
CA GLN A 19 -37.73 13.96 107.79
C GLN A 19 -38.24 15.11 106.90
N ALA A 20 -38.84 16.14 107.48
CA ALA A 20 -39.25 17.34 106.75
C ALA A 20 -38.05 18.08 106.16
N LEU A 21 -36.92 18.16 106.89
CA LEU A 21 -35.66 18.70 106.38
C LEU A 21 -35.11 17.88 105.22
N ARG A 22 -35.09 16.54 105.33
CA ARG A 22 -34.65 15.67 104.23
C ARG A 22 -35.54 15.81 103.00
N ILE A 23 -36.86 15.78 103.17
CA ILE A 23 -37.81 15.98 102.06
C ILE A 23 -37.64 17.36 101.45
N GLY A 24 -37.46 18.40 102.27
CA GLY A 24 -37.20 19.76 101.82
C GLY A 24 -35.91 19.87 101.01
N VAL A 25 -34.81 19.28 101.48
CA VAL A 25 -33.53 19.24 100.77
C VAL A 25 -33.66 18.47 99.45
N THR A 26 -34.26 17.28 99.44
CA THR A 26 -34.46 16.51 98.21
C THR A 26 -35.41 17.21 97.23
N THR A 27 -36.43 17.92 97.72
CA THR A 27 -37.34 18.72 96.90
C THR A 27 -36.63 19.94 96.32
N MET A 28 -35.72 20.56 97.08
CA MET A 28 -34.87 21.64 96.58
C MET A 28 -33.88 21.16 95.52
N GLU A 29 -33.23 20.00 95.72
CA GLU A 29 -32.33 19.39 94.73
C GLU A 29 -33.07 18.96 93.45
N LEU A 30 -34.29 18.40 93.58
CA LEU A 30 -35.15 18.09 92.43
C LEU A 30 -35.61 19.36 91.70
N ALA A 31 -35.98 20.41 92.44
CA ALA A 31 -36.36 21.69 91.84
C ALA A 31 -35.20 22.35 91.11
N GLU A 32 -33.98 22.29 91.65
CA GLU A 32 -32.77 22.80 91.00
C GLU A 32 -32.42 22.00 89.75
N THR A 33 -32.53 20.67 89.79
CA THR A 33 -32.32 19.79 88.62
C THR A 33 -33.37 20.04 87.53
N SER A 34 -34.65 20.14 87.89
CA SER A 34 -35.72 20.49 86.94
C SER A 34 -35.53 21.88 86.34
N GLN A 35 -35.06 22.85 87.14
CA GLN A 35 -34.74 24.19 86.63
C GLN A 35 -33.57 24.17 85.63
N GLN A 36 -32.56 23.33 85.87
CA GLN A 36 -31.45 23.12 84.94
C GLN A 36 -31.91 22.44 83.65
N GLU A 37 -32.77 21.41 83.75
CA GLU A 37 -33.35 20.73 82.58
C GLU A 37 -34.20 21.69 81.74
N GLU A 38 -35.09 22.49 82.37
CA GLU A 38 -35.88 23.52 81.68
C GLU A 38 -35.00 24.60 81.02
N PHE A 39 -33.89 24.97 81.66
CA PHE A 39 -32.92 25.91 81.10
C PHE A 39 -32.25 25.34 79.84
N VAL A 40 -31.83 24.07 79.88
CA VAL A 40 -31.22 23.37 78.74
C VAL A 40 -32.23 23.20 77.60
N GLU A 41 -33.46 22.79 77.89
CA GLU A 41 -34.52 22.61 76.89
C GLU A 41 -34.85 23.93 76.18
N ARG A 42 -34.95 25.03 76.94
CA ARG A 42 -35.13 26.37 76.37
C ARG A 42 -33.95 26.77 75.49
N LYS A 43 -32.71 26.53 75.92
CA LYS A 43 -31.51 26.86 75.12
C LYS A 43 -31.39 26.02 73.85
N PHE A 44 -31.74 24.74 73.91
CA PHE A 44 -31.84 23.89 72.72
C PHE A 44 -32.95 24.36 71.79
N SER A 45 -34.09 24.79 72.31
CA SER A 45 -35.19 25.33 71.51
C SER A 45 -34.83 26.65 70.84
N GLU A 46 -34.09 27.53 71.53
CA GLU A 46 -33.53 28.76 70.95
C GLU A 46 -32.52 28.42 69.84
N MET A 47 -31.57 27.51 70.12
CA MET A 47 -30.57 27.07 69.14
C MET A 47 -31.18 26.41 67.91
N GLN A 48 -32.24 25.61 68.06
CA GLN A 48 -32.97 25.00 66.94
C GLN A 48 -33.65 26.08 66.07
N ARG A 49 -34.22 27.11 66.69
CA ARG A 49 -34.83 28.23 65.96
C ARG A 49 -33.79 29.06 65.22
N ASP A 50 -32.66 29.35 65.86
CA ASP A 50 -31.56 30.09 65.24
C ASP A 50 -30.99 29.31 64.06
N LEU A 51 -30.73 28.00 64.25
CA LEU A 51 -30.22 27.13 63.19
C LEU A 51 -31.21 27.03 62.02
N GLN A 52 -32.51 26.89 62.29
CA GLN A 52 -33.52 26.86 61.23
C GLN A 52 -33.57 28.17 60.45
N THR A 53 -33.38 29.30 61.13
CA THR A 53 -33.35 30.62 60.49
C THR A 53 -32.15 30.76 59.55
N GLU A 54 -30.97 30.33 60.01
CA GLU A 54 -29.75 30.35 59.19
C GLU A 54 -29.83 29.38 58.01
N ILE A 55 -30.41 28.18 58.20
CA ILE A 55 -30.62 27.23 57.10
C ILE A 55 -31.52 27.85 56.02
N ASN A 56 -32.66 28.42 56.41
CA ASN A 56 -33.59 29.04 55.45
C ASN A 56 -32.91 30.20 54.69
N ARG A 57 -32.06 30.97 55.37
CA ARG A 57 -31.29 32.04 54.75
C ARG A 57 -30.29 31.50 53.72
N VAL A 58 -29.54 30.46 54.07
CA VAL A 58 -28.58 29.83 53.15
C VAL A 58 -29.30 29.22 51.96
N GLU A 59 -30.43 28.55 52.16
CA GLU A 59 -31.24 28.00 51.08
C GLU A 59 -31.71 29.12 50.12
N GLN A 60 -32.14 30.26 50.65
CA GLN A 60 -32.52 31.41 49.83
C GLN A 60 -31.33 31.98 49.05
N GLU A 61 -30.16 32.16 49.68
CA GLU A 61 -28.95 32.65 49.01
C GLU A 61 -28.47 31.66 47.93
N VAL A 62 -28.58 30.34 48.17
CA VAL A 62 -28.24 29.32 47.18
C VAL A 62 -29.21 29.34 46.01
N GLU A 63 -30.52 29.45 46.25
CA GLU A 63 -31.52 29.52 45.18
C GLU A 63 -31.37 30.81 44.35
N GLU A 64 -31.10 31.95 44.97
CA GLU A 64 -30.86 33.22 44.26
C GLU A 64 -29.61 33.16 43.37
N ARG A 65 -28.57 32.43 43.78
CA ARG A 65 -27.33 32.31 43.02
C ARG A 65 -27.35 31.20 41.99
N PHE A 66 -27.89 30.03 42.35
CA PHE A 66 -27.74 28.77 41.62
C PHE A 66 -29.06 28.11 41.22
N GLY A 67 -30.20 28.64 41.66
CA GLY A 67 -31.51 28.18 41.19
C GLY A 67 -31.69 28.38 39.69
N ASP A 68 -32.75 27.83 39.12
CA ASP A 68 -32.97 27.83 37.66
C ASP A 68 -33.05 29.25 37.06
N GLU A 69 -33.52 30.23 37.84
CA GLU A 69 -33.51 31.65 37.50
C GLU A 69 -32.44 32.46 38.25
N GLY A 70 -31.47 31.79 38.85
CA GLY A 70 -30.41 32.41 39.64
C GLY A 70 -29.40 33.20 38.80
N ASP A 71 -28.54 33.94 39.49
CA ASP A 71 -27.51 34.77 38.86
C ASP A 71 -26.55 33.96 37.96
N VAL A 72 -26.11 32.78 38.42
CA VAL A 72 -25.07 31.99 37.74
C VAL A 72 -25.57 31.44 36.40
N PRO A 73 -26.74 30.78 36.30
CA PRO A 73 -27.28 30.37 35.01
C PRO A 73 -27.49 31.52 34.04
N LYS A 74 -27.97 32.68 34.51
CA LYS A 74 -28.16 33.88 33.66
C LYS A 74 -26.85 34.42 33.09
N ILE A 75 -25.79 34.47 33.91
CA ILE A 75 -24.46 34.90 33.46
C ILE A 75 -23.89 33.89 32.46
N LEU A 76 -24.00 32.60 32.76
CA LEU A 76 -23.54 31.54 31.86
C LEU A 76 -24.27 31.59 30.53
N ASP A 77 -25.58 31.78 30.51
CA ASP A 77 -26.36 31.90 29.28
C ASP A 77 -25.99 33.17 28.48
N THR A 78 -25.83 34.31 29.17
CA THR A 78 -25.41 35.57 28.53
C THR A 78 -24.05 35.47 27.83
N HIS A 79 -23.11 34.71 28.41
CA HIS A 79 -21.75 34.60 27.89
C HIS A 79 -21.52 33.38 26.99
N LEU A 80 -22.11 32.24 27.35
CA LEU A 80 -21.85 30.90 26.79
C LEU A 80 -23.11 30.23 26.22
N GLY A 81 -24.28 30.85 26.35
CA GLY A 81 -25.52 30.35 25.80
C GLY A 81 -25.54 30.36 24.26
N PRO A 82 -26.65 29.90 23.65
CA PRO A 82 -26.75 29.73 22.20
C PRO A 82 -26.59 31.03 21.39
N GLU A 83 -26.88 32.19 22.01
CA GLU A 83 -26.60 33.54 21.48
C GLU A 83 -25.56 34.29 22.34
N GLY A 84 -24.78 33.57 23.13
CA GLY A 84 -23.84 34.14 24.10
C GLY A 84 -22.73 34.94 23.44
N ARG A 85 -22.17 35.91 24.19
CA ARG A 85 -21.11 36.81 23.71
C ARG A 85 -19.89 36.09 23.17
N LEU A 86 -19.49 34.96 23.76
CA LEU A 86 -18.32 34.21 23.32
C LEU A 86 -18.51 33.66 21.91
N LYS A 87 -19.68 33.07 21.63
CA LYS A 87 -19.99 32.53 20.31
C LYS A 87 -20.00 33.65 19.26
N GLN A 88 -20.63 34.79 19.55
CA GLN A 88 -20.63 35.94 18.65
C GLN A 88 -19.21 36.46 18.37
N GLN A 89 -18.35 36.52 19.40
CA GLN A 89 -16.96 36.95 19.23
C GLN A 89 -16.14 35.97 18.38
N ILE A 90 -16.34 34.66 18.57
CA ILE A 90 -15.69 33.63 17.74
C ILE A 90 -16.21 33.73 16.31
N GLU A 91 -17.53 33.76 16.10
CA GLU A 91 -18.11 33.87 14.75
C GLU A 91 -17.65 35.15 14.03
N THR A 92 -17.54 36.28 14.74
CA THR A 92 -17.02 37.54 14.18
C THR A 92 -15.53 37.47 13.89
N ALA A 93 -14.74 36.78 14.72
CA ALA A 93 -13.31 36.63 14.50
C ALA A 93 -13.02 35.78 13.25
N PHE A 94 -13.80 34.71 13.07
CA PHE A 94 -13.63 33.71 12.01
C PHE A 94 -14.54 33.93 10.79
N SER A 95 -15.36 34.99 10.77
CA SER A 95 -16.17 35.34 9.59
C SER A 95 -15.30 35.80 8.42
N GLU A 96 -15.91 35.84 7.24
CA GLU A 96 -15.32 36.44 6.05
C GLU A 96 -15.05 37.93 6.30
N GLY A 97 -13.78 38.36 6.26
CA GLY A 97 -13.35 39.71 6.66
C GLY A 97 -13.24 39.95 8.18
N GLY A 98 -13.23 38.90 8.99
CA GLY A 98 -12.95 38.97 10.42
C GLY A 98 -11.47 39.22 10.72
N PRO A 99 -11.13 39.72 11.92
CA PRO A 99 -9.75 40.05 12.29
C PRO A 99 -8.78 38.85 12.31
N PHE A 100 -9.29 37.62 12.43
CA PHE A 100 -8.45 36.42 12.32
C PHE A 100 -8.22 36.04 10.86
N THR A 101 -9.24 36.08 10.02
CA THR A 101 -9.12 35.79 8.58
C THR A 101 -8.26 36.83 7.88
N GLU A 102 -8.42 38.11 8.19
CA GLU A 102 -7.55 39.19 7.67
C GLU A 102 -6.07 38.97 8.02
N ARG A 103 -5.76 38.59 9.27
CA ARG A 103 -4.38 38.28 9.68
C ARG A 103 -3.85 37.02 9.01
N LEU A 104 -4.71 36.01 8.82
CA LEU A 104 -4.33 34.78 8.15
C LEU A 104 -4.02 35.04 6.67
N ASP A 105 -4.83 35.87 6.01
CA ASP A 105 -4.60 36.30 4.63
C ASP A 105 -3.37 37.21 4.51
N GLU A 106 -3.09 38.08 5.49
CA GLU A 106 -1.86 38.89 5.53
C GLU A 106 -0.60 38.01 5.60
N GLU A 107 -0.61 37.00 6.47
CA GLU A 107 0.56 36.12 6.68
C GLU A 107 0.69 35.04 5.59
N LEU A 108 -0.41 34.42 5.16
CA LEU A 108 -0.42 33.27 4.25
C LEU A 108 -0.78 33.62 2.80
N GLY A 109 -1.21 34.86 2.54
CA GLY A 109 -1.84 35.27 1.28
C GLY A 109 -3.32 34.86 1.24
N GLU A 110 -4.14 35.59 0.48
CA GLU A 110 -5.53 35.22 0.25
C GLU A 110 -5.60 33.75 -0.22
N ASN A 111 -6.38 32.92 0.49
CA ASN A 111 -6.52 31.49 0.22
C ASN A 111 -5.19 30.69 0.21
N GLY A 112 -4.17 31.15 0.94
CA GLY A 112 -2.87 30.48 1.06
C GLY A 112 -1.97 30.64 -0.17
N GLU A 113 -2.21 31.64 -1.02
CA GLU A 113 -1.43 31.90 -2.24
C GLU A 113 0.09 31.95 -1.99
N ARG A 114 0.53 32.52 -0.85
CA ARG A 114 1.97 32.60 -0.53
C ARG A 114 2.57 31.22 -0.26
N ILE A 115 1.83 30.33 0.40
CA ILE A 115 2.26 28.94 0.62
C ILE A 115 2.27 28.18 -0.71
N GLN A 116 1.21 28.31 -1.51
CA GLN A 116 1.13 27.66 -2.82
C GLN A 116 2.29 28.09 -3.71
N LYS A 117 2.58 29.40 -3.78
CA LYS A 117 3.70 29.95 -4.55
C LYS A 117 5.06 29.54 -3.98
N ALA A 118 5.20 29.42 -2.66
CA ALA A 118 6.45 28.97 -2.03
C ALA A 118 6.72 27.47 -2.24
N LEU A 119 5.69 26.68 -2.49
CA LEU A 119 5.75 25.23 -2.72
C LEU A 119 5.45 24.82 -4.16
N ASP A 120 5.29 25.78 -5.07
CA ASP A 120 5.01 25.53 -6.47
C ASP A 120 6.21 24.83 -7.14
N PRO A 121 6.03 23.61 -7.68
CA PRO A 121 7.09 22.85 -8.35
C PRO A 121 7.49 23.43 -9.72
N ASP A 122 6.75 24.40 -10.27
CA ASP A 122 7.04 25.05 -11.54
C ASP A 122 7.70 26.43 -11.37
N THR A 123 7.69 26.99 -10.16
CA THR A 123 8.36 28.26 -9.86
C THR A 123 9.84 28.04 -9.52
N GLU A 124 10.74 28.61 -10.32
CA GLU A 124 12.18 28.47 -10.15
C GLU A 124 12.66 29.02 -8.79
N GLY A 125 13.44 28.20 -8.08
CA GLY A 125 14.04 28.54 -6.79
C GLY A 125 13.29 28.02 -5.55
N THR A 126 12.06 27.51 -5.70
CA THR A 126 11.31 26.87 -4.59
C THR A 126 11.94 25.53 -4.19
N PRO A 127 11.73 25.06 -2.93
CA PRO A 127 12.18 23.73 -2.51
C PRO A 127 11.61 22.61 -3.39
N THR A 128 10.35 22.73 -3.81
CA THR A 128 9.65 21.73 -4.62
C THR A 128 10.14 21.73 -6.07
N TYR A 129 10.50 22.89 -6.63
CA TYR A 129 11.16 22.99 -7.93
C TYR A 129 12.53 22.31 -7.92
N ARG A 130 13.33 22.51 -6.87
CA ARG A 130 14.62 21.81 -6.71
C ARG A 130 14.45 20.30 -6.59
N LEU A 131 13.42 19.86 -5.86
CA LEU A 131 13.09 18.44 -5.76
C LEU A 131 12.66 17.86 -7.12
N LYS A 132 11.81 18.58 -7.86
CA LYS A 132 11.40 18.21 -9.23
C LYS A 132 12.62 18.09 -10.16
N GLN A 133 13.51 19.07 -10.16
CA GLN A 133 14.75 19.02 -10.96
C GLN A 133 15.62 17.83 -10.57
N THR A 134 15.86 17.63 -9.28
CA THR A 134 16.67 16.50 -8.79
C THR A 134 16.08 15.16 -9.24
N LEU A 135 14.76 14.99 -9.15
CA LEU A 135 14.09 13.77 -9.59
C LEU A 135 14.15 13.60 -11.12
N GLN A 136 13.99 14.68 -11.90
CA GLN A 136 14.11 14.63 -13.36
C GLN A 136 15.53 14.27 -13.80
N ASP A 137 16.55 14.81 -13.11
CA ASP A 137 17.96 14.53 -13.41
C ASP A 137 18.34 13.10 -13.01
N GLU A 138 17.84 12.58 -11.89
CA GLU A 138 18.04 11.17 -11.52
C GLU A 138 17.32 10.22 -12.49
N VAL A 139 16.10 10.54 -12.93
CA VAL A 139 15.38 9.74 -13.94
C VAL A 139 16.11 9.77 -15.29
N ARG A 140 16.67 10.92 -15.70
CA ARG A 140 17.52 11.00 -16.90
C ARG A 140 18.80 10.20 -16.73
N SER A 141 19.51 10.33 -15.61
CA SER A 141 20.71 9.56 -15.27
C SER A 141 20.44 8.05 -15.29
N LEU A 142 19.28 7.61 -14.79
CA LEU A 142 18.86 6.21 -14.88
C LEU A 142 18.53 5.79 -16.31
N ARG A 143 17.82 6.62 -17.08
CA ARG A 143 17.57 6.36 -18.51
C ARG A 143 18.88 6.25 -19.27
N ASP A 144 19.78 7.20 -19.11
CA ASP A 144 21.07 7.25 -19.80
C ASP A 144 21.93 6.04 -19.42
N LYS A 145 21.93 5.61 -18.15
CA LYS A 145 22.63 4.37 -17.73
C LYS A 145 22.00 3.11 -18.32
N ILE A 146 20.67 3.03 -18.36
CA ILE A 146 19.96 1.91 -18.98
C ILE A 146 20.24 1.88 -20.49
N GLU A 147 20.30 3.05 -21.13
CA GLU A 147 20.60 3.20 -22.55
C GLU A 147 22.09 2.93 -22.83
N GLU A 148 23.00 3.32 -21.95
CA GLU A 148 24.45 3.04 -22.06
C GLU A 148 24.75 1.54 -21.80
N GLU A 149 24.04 0.91 -20.86
CA GLU A 149 24.12 -0.53 -20.57
C GLU A 149 23.47 -1.36 -21.69
N ALA A 150 22.36 -0.90 -22.27
CA ALA A 150 21.76 -1.51 -23.46
C ALA A 150 22.62 -1.29 -24.71
N THR A 151 23.16 -0.09 -24.94
CA THR A 151 23.93 0.22 -26.16
C THR A 151 25.35 -0.35 -26.17
N ALA A 152 26.00 -0.52 -25.01
CA ALA A 152 27.33 -1.13 -24.94
C ALA A 152 27.32 -2.64 -25.26
N GLU A 153 26.21 -3.33 -25.01
CA GLU A 153 26.06 -4.77 -25.33
C GLU A 153 25.30 -5.02 -26.65
N GLU A 154 24.36 -4.17 -27.08
CA GLU A 154 23.48 -4.44 -28.23
C GLU A 154 23.94 -3.86 -29.59
N THR A 155 24.72 -2.76 -29.64
CA THR A 155 24.60 -1.87 -30.83
C THR A 155 25.27 -2.34 -32.13
N GLU A 156 26.35 -3.14 -32.14
CA GLU A 156 27.04 -3.45 -33.42
C GLU A 156 26.77 -4.88 -33.95
N ALA A 157 26.46 -5.83 -33.06
CA ALA A 157 26.09 -7.19 -33.42
C ALA A 157 24.57 -7.33 -33.67
N GLU A 158 23.72 -6.76 -32.79
CA GLU A 158 22.28 -6.88 -32.97
C GLU A 158 21.76 -6.04 -34.13
N LEU A 159 22.29 -4.84 -34.41
CA LEU A 159 21.79 -4.06 -35.55
C LEU A 159 22.03 -4.76 -36.91
N ARG A 160 23.05 -5.62 -37.03
CA ARG A 160 23.25 -6.44 -38.24
C ARG A 160 22.31 -7.63 -38.27
N GLN A 161 22.08 -8.30 -37.14
CA GLN A 161 21.15 -9.43 -37.02
C GLN A 161 19.68 -9.00 -37.17
N ARG A 162 19.29 -7.89 -36.55
CA ARG A 162 17.93 -7.31 -36.54
C ARG A 162 17.43 -6.92 -37.93
N THR A 163 18.33 -6.57 -38.87
CA THR A 163 17.95 -6.27 -40.25
C THR A 163 17.83 -7.50 -41.15
N THR A 164 18.52 -8.60 -40.86
CA THR A 164 18.41 -9.87 -41.59
C THR A 164 17.17 -10.68 -41.18
N LEU A 165 16.83 -10.65 -39.89
CA LEU A 165 15.75 -11.45 -39.28
C LEU A 165 14.33 -11.10 -39.75
N LYS A 166 14.11 -9.92 -40.33
CA LYS A 166 12.76 -9.44 -40.69
C LYS A 166 12.19 -10.07 -41.98
N GLY A 167 12.90 -11.04 -42.58
CA GLY A 167 12.48 -11.74 -43.80
C GLY A 167 13.04 -13.15 -44.00
N ASP A 168 13.70 -13.74 -42.98
CA ASP A 168 14.25 -15.10 -43.02
C ASP A 168 13.28 -16.11 -42.36
N ASP A 169 13.51 -17.41 -42.55
CA ASP A 169 12.73 -18.47 -41.89
C ASP A 169 12.87 -18.33 -40.36
N PHE A 170 11.83 -18.67 -39.61
CA PHE A 170 11.88 -18.65 -38.15
C PHE A 170 12.92 -19.66 -37.63
N GLU A 171 13.09 -20.79 -38.33
CA GLU A 171 14.18 -21.73 -38.04
C GLU A 171 15.56 -21.08 -38.19
N ASP A 172 15.81 -20.33 -39.26
CA ASP A 172 17.07 -19.60 -39.48
C ASP A 172 17.31 -18.55 -38.37
N THR A 173 16.25 -17.89 -37.92
CA THR A 173 16.30 -16.96 -36.79
C THR A 173 16.79 -17.64 -35.52
N VAL A 174 16.22 -18.80 -35.20
CA VAL A 174 16.62 -19.59 -34.03
C VAL A 174 18.05 -20.11 -34.20
N GLU A 175 18.42 -20.62 -35.38
CA GLU A 175 19.77 -21.10 -35.68
C GLU A 175 20.83 -20.03 -35.44
N ASN A 176 20.59 -18.80 -35.92
CA ASN A 176 21.52 -17.68 -35.75
C ASN A 176 21.72 -17.36 -34.27
N ILE A 177 20.63 -17.26 -33.49
CA ILE A 177 20.72 -16.97 -32.05
C ILE A 177 21.44 -18.11 -31.30
N LEU A 178 21.15 -19.36 -31.64
CA LEU A 178 21.82 -20.53 -31.03
C LEU A 178 23.31 -20.59 -31.40
N SER A 179 23.66 -20.31 -32.65
CA SER A 179 25.04 -20.28 -33.13
C SER A 179 25.87 -19.21 -32.41
N ASP A 180 25.30 -18.02 -32.22
CA ASP A 180 25.95 -16.96 -31.45
C ASP A 180 26.10 -17.30 -29.97
N LEU A 181 25.13 -18.01 -29.41
CA LEU A 181 25.17 -18.47 -28.02
C LEU A 181 26.36 -19.40 -27.78
N VAL A 182 26.67 -20.27 -28.74
CA VAL A 182 27.78 -21.22 -28.62
C VAL A 182 29.11 -20.75 -29.22
N TYR A 183 29.13 -19.65 -29.96
CA TYR A 183 30.33 -19.16 -30.67
C TYR A 183 31.57 -18.99 -29.78
N ASN A 184 31.40 -18.57 -28.53
CA ASN A 184 32.49 -18.40 -27.55
C ASN A 184 32.50 -19.48 -26.45
N THR A 185 31.74 -20.55 -26.62
CA THR A 185 31.70 -21.66 -25.65
C THR A 185 32.35 -22.90 -26.26
N SER A 186 32.57 -23.91 -25.43
CA SER A 186 32.95 -25.24 -25.90
C SER A 186 31.77 -25.99 -26.49
N ASP A 187 30.52 -25.53 -26.34
CA ASP A 187 29.33 -26.30 -26.70
C ASP A 187 29.12 -26.35 -28.23
N GLU A 188 28.44 -27.38 -28.71
CA GLU A 188 28.22 -27.61 -30.15
C GLU A 188 26.73 -27.58 -30.49
N VAL A 189 26.34 -26.85 -31.53
CA VAL A 189 24.96 -26.83 -32.06
C VAL A 189 24.94 -27.54 -33.41
N GLU A 190 24.00 -28.47 -33.58
CA GLU A 190 23.75 -29.20 -34.83
C GLU A 190 22.33 -28.94 -35.31
N TYR A 191 22.16 -28.57 -36.59
CA TYR A 191 20.85 -28.56 -37.25
C TYR A 191 20.46 -29.98 -37.64
N THR A 192 19.32 -30.43 -37.11
CA THR A 192 18.80 -31.79 -37.28
C THR A 192 17.40 -31.84 -37.88
N GLY A 193 16.71 -30.72 -38.10
CA GLY A 193 15.34 -30.66 -38.62
C GLY A 193 15.12 -31.44 -39.93
N ASP A 194 16.16 -31.60 -40.73
CA ASP A 194 16.10 -32.35 -41.99
C ASP A 194 16.43 -33.85 -41.90
N THR A 195 16.98 -34.31 -40.77
CA THR A 195 17.44 -35.69 -40.58
C THR A 195 16.43 -36.52 -39.80
N LEU A 196 16.34 -37.81 -40.13
CA LEU A 196 15.57 -38.76 -39.30
C LEU A 196 16.34 -39.01 -38.00
N GLY A 197 15.62 -39.01 -36.87
CA GLY A 197 16.20 -39.40 -35.58
C GLY A 197 15.96 -40.87 -35.24
N GLU A 198 16.06 -41.19 -33.95
CA GLU A 198 15.91 -42.54 -33.40
C GLU A 198 14.46 -43.05 -33.49
N LEU A 199 13.47 -42.15 -33.49
CA LEU A 199 12.08 -42.51 -33.72
C LEU A 199 11.81 -42.72 -35.22
N SER A 200 11.39 -43.93 -35.55
CA SER A 200 11.14 -44.35 -36.93
C SER A 200 10.23 -43.37 -37.69
N GLY A 201 10.79 -42.75 -38.74
CA GLY A 201 10.07 -41.86 -39.65
C GLY A 201 9.74 -40.47 -39.07
N ARG A 202 10.38 -40.06 -37.97
CA ARG A 202 10.18 -38.74 -37.35
C ARG A 202 11.42 -37.87 -37.50
N LYS A 203 11.18 -36.58 -37.77
CA LYS A 203 12.23 -35.54 -37.89
C LYS A 203 12.19 -34.49 -36.76
N VAL A 204 11.36 -34.72 -35.74
CA VAL A 204 11.14 -33.79 -34.63
C VAL A 204 12.46 -33.53 -33.87
N GLY A 205 12.67 -32.30 -33.43
CA GLY A 205 13.92 -31.78 -32.91
C GLY A 205 14.73 -31.12 -34.02
N ASP A 206 14.56 -29.82 -34.18
CA ASP A 206 15.16 -29.02 -35.24
C ASP A 206 16.64 -28.76 -34.99
N PHE A 207 17.04 -28.57 -33.73
CA PHE A 207 18.44 -28.41 -33.34
C PHE A 207 18.78 -29.30 -32.15
N VAL A 208 20.04 -29.71 -32.06
CA VAL A 208 20.59 -30.36 -30.86
C VAL A 208 21.83 -29.62 -30.42
N ILE A 209 21.87 -29.24 -29.14
CA ILE A 209 23.01 -28.61 -28.49
C ILE A 209 23.68 -29.64 -27.59
N THR A 210 24.95 -29.93 -27.83
CA THR A 210 25.75 -30.84 -27.00
C THR A 210 26.67 -30.04 -26.10
N LEU A 211 26.54 -30.23 -24.79
CA LEU A 211 27.36 -29.58 -23.79
C LEU A 211 28.70 -30.30 -23.68
N ASN A 212 29.79 -29.68 -24.13
CA ASN A 212 31.06 -30.40 -24.25
C ASN A 212 31.71 -30.73 -22.88
N ASP A 213 31.38 -29.97 -21.84
CA ASP A 213 31.95 -30.17 -20.50
C ASP A 213 31.38 -31.42 -19.80
N THR A 214 30.13 -31.79 -20.11
CA THR A 214 29.40 -32.83 -19.38
C THR A 214 28.79 -33.91 -20.26
N GLY A 215 28.69 -33.66 -21.58
CA GLY A 215 28.14 -34.56 -22.58
C GLY A 215 26.62 -34.56 -22.70
N GLN A 216 25.90 -33.75 -21.90
CA GLN A 216 24.44 -33.68 -21.99
C GLN A 216 23.98 -32.98 -23.27
N ARG A 217 22.80 -33.36 -23.75
CA ARG A 217 22.22 -32.89 -25.00
C ARG A 217 20.89 -32.17 -24.73
N ILE A 218 20.72 -31.02 -25.36
CA ILE A 218 19.50 -30.22 -25.29
C ILE A 218 18.91 -30.20 -26.69
N VAL A 219 17.69 -30.71 -26.86
CA VAL A 219 16.98 -30.60 -28.13
C VAL A 219 16.18 -29.30 -28.17
N VAL A 220 16.22 -28.61 -29.30
CA VAL A 220 15.45 -27.38 -29.56
C VAL A 220 14.49 -27.62 -30.72
N GLU A 221 13.24 -27.24 -30.53
CA GLU A 221 12.17 -27.25 -31.53
C GLU A 221 11.70 -25.82 -31.77
N ALA A 222 11.64 -25.36 -33.03
CA ALA A 222 11.23 -24.02 -33.40
C ALA A 222 9.81 -24.04 -34.01
N LYS A 223 8.90 -23.20 -33.51
CA LYS A 223 7.52 -23.09 -34.01
C LYS A 223 7.12 -21.65 -34.33
N SER A 224 6.70 -21.42 -35.57
CA SER A 224 6.12 -20.16 -36.08
C SER A 224 4.61 -20.24 -36.34
N ASP A 225 3.97 -21.33 -35.90
CA ASP A 225 2.53 -21.56 -36.10
C ASP A 225 1.74 -21.53 -34.78
N LYS A 226 0.49 -21.08 -34.88
CA LYS A 226 -0.49 -21.10 -33.78
C LYS A 226 -1.28 -22.41 -33.72
N GLY A 227 -1.95 -22.64 -32.59
CA GLY A 227 -2.98 -23.69 -32.46
C GLY A 227 -2.54 -24.92 -31.67
N TYR A 228 -1.37 -24.88 -31.05
CA TYR A 228 -0.91 -25.89 -30.12
C TYR A 228 -1.67 -25.79 -28.80
N SER A 229 -2.05 -26.92 -28.20
CA SER A 229 -2.44 -26.97 -26.79
C SER A 229 -1.24 -27.26 -25.90
N GLN A 230 -1.36 -27.03 -24.59
CA GLN A 230 -0.32 -27.42 -23.61
C GLN A 230 0.01 -28.92 -23.69
N ARG A 231 -0.97 -29.77 -24.04
CA ARG A 231 -0.77 -31.21 -24.23
C ARG A 231 0.07 -31.48 -25.48
N ASP A 232 -0.22 -30.79 -26.58
CA ASP A 232 0.51 -30.97 -27.84
C ASP A 232 1.97 -30.51 -27.69
N ILE A 233 2.22 -29.41 -26.97
CA ILE A 233 3.58 -28.96 -26.63
C ILE A 233 4.35 -30.04 -25.83
N LYS A 234 3.70 -30.62 -24.81
CA LYS A 234 4.31 -31.66 -23.98
C LYS A 234 4.63 -32.93 -24.78
N GLU A 235 3.73 -33.33 -25.69
CA GLU A 235 3.88 -34.51 -26.55
C GLU A 235 5.00 -34.30 -27.59
N GLU A 236 5.05 -33.11 -28.21
CA GLU A 236 6.10 -32.76 -29.19
C GLU A 236 7.48 -32.77 -28.53
N LEU A 237 7.64 -32.10 -27.38
CA LEU A 237 8.90 -32.08 -26.66
C LEU A 237 9.34 -33.46 -26.17
N ALA A 238 8.40 -34.28 -25.69
CA ALA A 238 8.72 -35.65 -25.29
C ALA A 238 9.21 -36.48 -26.49
N ALA A 239 8.56 -36.35 -27.65
CA ALA A 239 8.99 -37.00 -28.87
C ALA A 239 10.35 -36.46 -29.36
N ALA A 240 10.61 -35.16 -29.26
CA ALA A 240 11.89 -34.55 -29.63
C ALA A 240 13.03 -35.10 -28.78
N VAL A 241 12.82 -35.14 -27.46
CA VAL A 241 13.79 -35.64 -26.47
C VAL A 241 14.13 -37.11 -26.75
N GLU A 242 13.11 -37.95 -26.97
CA GLU A 242 13.31 -39.37 -27.32
C GLU A 242 13.96 -39.54 -28.70
N ASN A 243 13.52 -38.77 -29.71
CA ASN A 243 14.03 -38.86 -31.08
C ASN A 243 15.50 -38.48 -31.20
N ARG A 244 15.96 -37.57 -30.34
CA ARG A 244 17.32 -37.03 -30.37
C ARG A 244 18.21 -37.55 -29.26
N ASP A 245 17.74 -38.45 -28.39
CA ASP A 245 18.49 -38.92 -27.20
C ASP A 245 19.04 -37.72 -26.42
N ALA A 246 18.14 -36.80 -26.06
CA ALA A 246 18.45 -35.58 -25.33
C ALA A 246 18.11 -35.71 -23.85
N ASP A 247 18.75 -34.89 -23.01
CA ASP A 247 18.50 -34.81 -21.57
C ASP A 247 17.49 -33.71 -21.21
N TYR A 248 17.27 -32.74 -22.11
CA TYR A 248 16.32 -31.65 -21.91
C TYR A 248 15.71 -31.19 -23.23
N GLY A 249 14.43 -30.81 -23.22
CA GLY A 249 13.71 -30.31 -24.40
C GLY A 249 13.35 -28.83 -24.29
N LEU A 250 13.67 -28.04 -25.31
CA LEU A 250 13.32 -26.62 -25.41
C LEU A 250 12.44 -26.39 -26.65
N ILE A 251 11.24 -25.84 -26.48
CA ILE A 251 10.42 -25.38 -27.60
C ILE A 251 10.45 -23.85 -27.63
N VAL A 252 10.73 -23.31 -28.81
CA VAL A 252 10.88 -21.87 -29.06
C VAL A 252 9.77 -21.45 -30.00
N PHE A 253 8.90 -20.55 -29.53
CA PHE A 253 7.86 -19.95 -30.34
C PHE A 253 8.29 -18.58 -30.84
N GLU A 254 7.85 -18.24 -32.06
CA GLU A 254 8.08 -16.92 -32.65
C GLU A 254 7.53 -15.82 -31.74
N CYS A 255 6.28 -15.95 -31.28
CA CYS A 255 5.66 -14.98 -30.40
C CYS A 255 4.74 -15.62 -29.36
N GLU A 256 4.51 -14.91 -28.25
CA GLU A 256 3.63 -15.35 -27.16
C GLU A 256 2.19 -15.58 -27.65
N SER A 257 1.72 -14.78 -28.63
CA SER A 257 0.37 -14.93 -29.17
C SER A 257 0.08 -16.31 -29.81
N TYR A 258 1.11 -17.08 -30.15
CA TYR A 258 0.99 -18.45 -30.68
C TYR A 258 0.90 -19.51 -29.58
N ILE A 259 1.22 -19.13 -28.36
CA ILE A 259 1.25 -19.99 -27.18
C ILE A 259 -0.13 -19.95 -26.48
N PRO A 260 -0.63 -21.07 -25.93
CA PRO A 260 -1.79 -21.06 -25.04
C PRO A 260 -1.63 -20.12 -23.85
N ASN A 261 -2.67 -19.34 -23.53
CA ASN A 261 -2.72 -18.37 -22.41
C ASN A 261 -2.23 -18.87 -21.03
N LYS A 262 -2.12 -20.19 -20.81
CA LYS A 262 -1.66 -20.77 -19.53
C LYS A 262 -0.15 -21.02 -19.47
N VAL A 263 0.56 -20.91 -20.59
CA VAL A 263 1.99 -21.19 -20.70
C VAL A 263 2.77 -19.87 -20.69
N GLY A 264 2.39 -18.88 -21.50
CA GLY A 264 3.04 -17.55 -21.52
C GLY A 264 4.47 -17.58 -22.10
N TYR A 265 5.23 -16.50 -21.90
CA TYR A 265 6.60 -16.32 -22.44
C TYR A 265 7.64 -17.35 -22.01
N PHE A 266 7.52 -17.90 -20.80
CA PHE A 266 8.53 -18.78 -20.23
C PHE A 266 7.85 -19.75 -19.27
N HIS A 267 7.89 -21.05 -19.59
CA HIS A 267 7.19 -22.05 -18.81
C HIS A 267 7.88 -23.40 -18.83
N GLU A 268 8.32 -23.84 -17.66
CA GLU A 268 8.91 -25.15 -17.48
C GLU A 268 7.84 -26.23 -17.22
N PHE A 269 7.95 -27.35 -17.94
CA PHE A 269 7.15 -28.55 -17.77
C PHE A 269 7.97 -29.66 -17.14
N ASP A 270 7.47 -30.17 -16.01
CA ASP A 270 7.93 -31.42 -15.41
C ASP A 270 9.46 -31.48 -15.17
N THR A 271 10.13 -30.32 -15.04
CA THR A 271 11.58 -30.15 -14.77
C THR A 271 12.54 -30.57 -15.88
N GLU A 272 12.05 -31.03 -17.03
CA GLU A 272 12.87 -31.61 -18.12
C GLU A 272 12.62 -30.89 -19.46
N ARG A 273 11.65 -29.98 -19.50
CA ARG A 273 11.13 -29.39 -20.72
C ARG A 273 10.78 -27.92 -20.51
N LEU A 274 11.06 -27.05 -21.47
CA LEU A 274 10.82 -25.61 -21.39
C LEU A 274 10.14 -25.09 -22.65
N SER A 275 9.17 -24.20 -22.49
CA SER A 275 8.58 -23.39 -23.56
C SER A 275 9.01 -21.95 -23.40
N VAL A 276 9.45 -21.33 -24.50
CA VAL A 276 9.82 -19.91 -24.55
C VAL A 276 9.23 -19.22 -25.79
N ALA A 277 8.86 -17.94 -25.68
CA ALA A 277 8.52 -17.07 -26.81
C ALA A 277 9.61 -16.02 -27.04
N LEU A 278 9.88 -15.67 -28.31
CA LEU A 278 10.88 -14.64 -28.65
C LEU A 278 10.29 -13.23 -28.73
N SER A 279 8.99 -13.06 -28.95
CA SER A 279 8.33 -11.74 -28.96
C SER A 279 6.90 -11.80 -28.41
N GLU A 280 6.21 -10.65 -28.30
CA GLU A 280 4.81 -10.58 -27.87
C GLU A 280 3.86 -11.00 -29.00
N SER A 281 4.05 -10.38 -30.17
CA SER A 281 3.30 -10.67 -31.38
C SER A 281 4.23 -10.90 -32.57
N ASN A 282 3.68 -11.42 -33.66
CA ASN A 282 4.40 -11.61 -34.92
C ASN A 282 4.70 -10.29 -35.66
N GLU A 283 4.27 -9.14 -35.12
CA GLU A 283 4.61 -7.81 -35.62
C GLU A 283 5.81 -7.21 -34.87
N ASP A 284 6.16 -7.77 -33.71
CA ASP A 284 7.27 -7.33 -32.87
C ASP A 284 8.58 -8.01 -33.29
N ASP A 285 9.69 -7.29 -33.11
CA ASP A 285 11.01 -7.86 -33.37
C ASP A 285 11.30 -8.98 -32.33
N ALA A 286 11.90 -10.09 -32.79
CA ALA A 286 12.36 -11.15 -31.89
C ALA A 286 13.38 -10.59 -30.88
N GLU A 287 13.27 -11.01 -29.62
CA GLU A 287 14.15 -10.62 -28.52
C GLU A 287 15.08 -11.81 -28.17
N PRO A 288 16.32 -11.85 -28.69
CA PRO A 288 17.23 -12.98 -28.50
C PRO A 288 17.51 -13.30 -27.03
N ALA A 289 17.43 -12.29 -26.16
CA ALA A 289 17.61 -12.43 -24.73
C ALA A 289 16.74 -13.53 -24.11
N PHE A 290 15.49 -13.72 -24.57
CA PHE A 290 14.64 -14.80 -24.07
C PHE A 290 15.19 -16.19 -24.39
N LEU A 291 15.70 -16.40 -25.61
CA LEU A 291 16.34 -17.66 -25.98
C LEU A 291 17.64 -17.87 -25.20
N ARG A 292 18.42 -16.81 -24.97
CA ARG A 292 19.64 -16.88 -24.14
C ARG A 292 19.33 -17.33 -22.72
N ILE A 293 18.27 -16.79 -22.12
CA ILE A 293 17.81 -17.18 -20.79
C ILE A 293 17.34 -18.65 -20.79
N ALA A 294 16.51 -19.03 -21.77
CA ALA A 294 16.00 -20.40 -21.89
C ALA A 294 17.11 -21.44 -22.09
N TYR A 295 18.11 -21.12 -22.91
CA TYR A 295 19.28 -21.96 -23.10
C TYR A 295 20.06 -22.17 -21.80
N ASN A 296 20.37 -21.10 -21.06
CA ASN A 296 21.09 -21.21 -19.78
C ASN A 296 20.28 -21.98 -18.73
N TRP A 297 18.96 -21.82 -18.73
CA TRP A 297 18.05 -22.61 -17.88
C TRP A 297 18.12 -24.10 -18.23
N ALA A 298 17.94 -24.44 -19.51
CA ALA A 298 18.02 -25.81 -20.01
C ALA A 298 19.38 -26.44 -19.71
N LYS A 299 20.48 -25.71 -19.92
CA LYS A 299 21.85 -26.13 -19.55
C LYS A 299 21.96 -26.44 -18.07
N THR A 300 21.46 -25.56 -17.22
CA THR A 300 21.50 -25.75 -15.76
C THR A 300 20.72 -27.00 -15.34
N ARG A 301 19.53 -27.22 -15.92
CA ARG A 301 18.69 -28.39 -15.64
C ARG A 301 19.29 -29.70 -16.15
N ALA A 302 19.83 -29.72 -17.36
CA ALA A 302 20.49 -30.89 -17.94
C ALA A 302 21.69 -31.32 -17.08
N VAL A 303 22.53 -30.36 -16.68
CA VAL A 303 23.67 -30.64 -15.79
C VAL A 303 23.21 -31.08 -14.39
N GLN A 304 22.16 -30.48 -13.83
CA GLN A 304 21.60 -30.90 -12.54
C GLN A 304 21.14 -32.37 -12.57
N GLY A 305 20.38 -32.76 -13.60
CA GLY A 305 19.92 -34.14 -13.77
C GLY A 305 21.09 -35.14 -13.87
N TYR A 306 22.20 -34.73 -14.50
CA TYR A 306 23.43 -35.53 -14.55
C TYR A 306 24.13 -35.66 -13.19
N VAL A 307 24.25 -34.56 -12.42
CA VAL A 307 24.93 -34.56 -11.12
C VAL A 307 24.19 -35.41 -10.07
N ASP A 308 22.85 -35.38 -10.08
CA ASP A 308 21.99 -36.18 -9.19
C ASP A 308 22.14 -37.70 -9.43
N ALA A 309 22.55 -38.12 -10.64
CA ALA A 309 22.82 -39.51 -10.99
C ALA A 309 24.23 -40.00 -10.61
N GLY A 310 25.17 -39.11 -10.25
CA GLY A 310 26.61 -39.42 -10.26
C GLY A 310 27.46 -39.06 -9.04
N THR A 311 27.08 -38.13 -8.15
CA THR A 311 27.99 -37.66 -7.09
C THR A 311 27.32 -37.18 -5.78
N ALA A 312 28.06 -37.24 -4.68
CA ALA A 312 27.70 -36.64 -3.38
C ALA A 312 27.80 -35.11 -3.43
N PHE A 313 26.81 -34.48 -4.04
CA PHE A 313 26.61 -33.03 -4.03
C PHE A 313 25.40 -32.70 -3.14
N ASP A 314 25.33 -31.49 -2.57
CA ASP A 314 24.16 -31.03 -1.81
C ASP A 314 23.10 -30.51 -2.80
N PRO A 315 22.08 -31.31 -3.17
CA PRO A 315 21.17 -30.98 -4.26
C PRO A 315 20.24 -29.81 -3.88
N GLU A 316 20.04 -29.61 -2.58
CA GLU A 316 19.08 -28.66 -2.03
C GLU A 316 19.55 -27.22 -2.23
N ALA A 317 20.85 -26.94 -2.08
CA ALA A 317 21.42 -25.61 -2.29
C ALA A 317 21.36 -25.18 -3.76
N VAL A 318 21.61 -26.09 -4.69
CA VAL A 318 21.52 -25.81 -6.14
C VAL A 318 20.08 -25.66 -6.57
N GLN A 319 19.19 -26.53 -6.09
CA GLN A 319 17.77 -26.44 -6.41
C GLN A 319 17.16 -25.11 -5.94
N ASN A 320 17.52 -24.64 -4.74
CA ASN A 320 17.09 -23.33 -4.25
C ASN A 320 17.63 -22.18 -5.11
N ALA A 321 18.91 -22.20 -5.47
CA ALA A 321 19.50 -21.16 -6.32
C ALA A 321 18.86 -21.13 -7.73
N VAL A 322 18.59 -22.30 -8.32
CA VAL A 322 17.89 -22.41 -9.61
C VAL A 322 16.46 -21.89 -9.51
N SER A 323 15.74 -22.22 -8.44
CA SER A 323 14.40 -21.68 -8.19
C SER A 323 14.40 -20.15 -8.05
N GLU A 324 15.34 -19.56 -7.32
CA GLU A 324 15.46 -18.10 -7.17
C GLU A 324 15.78 -17.40 -8.51
N VAL A 325 16.59 -18.02 -9.36
CA VAL A 325 16.86 -17.54 -10.73
C VAL A 325 15.57 -17.62 -11.57
N GLY A 326 14.79 -18.69 -11.43
CA GLY A 326 13.51 -18.84 -12.14
C GLY A 326 12.50 -17.77 -11.78
N ASP A 327 12.38 -17.45 -10.49
CA ASP A 327 11.53 -16.37 -10.00
C ASP A 327 11.97 -15.00 -10.53
N SER A 328 13.29 -14.78 -10.63
CA SER A 328 13.86 -13.56 -11.18
C SER A 328 13.57 -13.41 -12.68
N ILE A 329 13.66 -14.50 -13.45
CA ILE A 329 13.31 -14.55 -14.88
C ILE A 329 11.82 -14.26 -15.09
N ASN A 330 10.94 -14.88 -14.29
CA ASN A 330 9.50 -14.64 -14.36
C ASN A 330 9.15 -13.17 -14.08
N ARG A 331 9.83 -12.56 -13.11
CA ARG A 331 9.67 -11.14 -12.79
C ARG A 331 10.19 -10.25 -13.92
N PHE A 332 11.33 -10.59 -14.53
CA PHE A 332 11.88 -9.87 -15.68
C PHE A 332 10.93 -9.91 -16.87
N SER A 333 10.45 -11.10 -17.26
CA SER A 333 9.46 -11.27 -18.34
C SER A 333 8.20 -10.44 -18.07
N SER A 334 7.66 -10.50 -16.85
CA SER A 334 6.48 -9.71 -16.45
C SER A 334 6.70 -8.20 -16.59
N ILE A 335 7.89 -7.70 -16.28
CA ILE A 335 8.25 -6.28 -16.43
C ILE A 335 8.40 -5.92 -17.91
N ARG A 336 8.99 -6.80 -18.72
CA ARG A 336 9.14 -6.59 -20.16
C ARG A 336 7.78 -6.47 -20.85
N THR A 337 6.84 -7.39 -20.61
CA THR A 337 5.48 -7.32 -21.16
C THR A 337 4.79 -5.99 -20.81
N LYS A 338 4.88 -5.55 -19.55
CA LYS A 338 4.33 -4.25 -19.15
C LYS A 338 4.97 -3.08 -19.89
N THR A 339 6.27 -3.15 -20.14
CA THR A 339 7.01 -2.12 -20.86
C THR A 339 6.60 -2.07 -22.34
N THR A 340 6.41 -3.22 -22.97
CA THR A 340 5.89 -3.31 -24.35
C THR A 340 4.46 -2.75 -24.44
N SER A 341 3.59 -3.11 -23.49
CA SER A 341 2.23 -2.53 -23.40
C SER A 341 2.23 -1.00 -23.24
N ILE A 342 3.15 -0.46 -22.42
CA ILE A 342 3.32 0.99 -22.26
C ILE A 342 3.74 1.63 -23.59
N ARG A 343 4.70 1.02 -24.29
CA ARG A 343 5.18 1.51 -25.60
C ARG A 343 4.05 1.54 -26.62
N LYS A 344 3.25 0.47 -26.70
CA LYS A 344 2.09 0.40 -27.59
C LYS A 344 1.07 1.51 -27.28
N THR A 345 0.76 1.69 -25.99
CA THR A 345 -0.16 2.75 -25.54
C THR A 345 0.36 4.14 -25.91
N ALA A 346 1.67 4.39 -25.79
CA ALA A 346 2.28 5.65 -26.19
C ALA A 346 2.15 5.89 -27.71
N ASN A 347 2.43 4.86 -28.52
CA ASN A 347 2.27 4.95 -29.98
C ASN A 347 0.80 5.20 -30.39
N ASP A 348 -0.16 4.57 -29.71
CA ASP A 348 -1.60 4.79 -29.96
C ASP A 348 -2.03 6.22 -29.63
N ILE A 349 -1.47 6.81 -28.56
CA ILE A 349 -1.70 8.22 -28.20
C ILE A 349 -1.13 9.14 -29.29
N ASP A 350 0.10 8.89 -29.75
CA ASP A 350 0.71 9.69 -30.80
C ASP A 350 -0.09 9.63 -32.11
N ALA A 351 -0.56 8.43 -32.51
CA ALA A 351 -1.44 8.28 -33.66
C ALA A 351 -2.76 9.07 -33.51
N THR A 352 -3.34 9.07 -32.32
CA THR A 352 -4.55 9.85 -32.02
C THR A 352 -4.28 11.36 -32.08
N LEU A 353 -3.12 11.82 -31.61
CA LEU A 353 -2.73 13.23 -31.70
C LEU A 353 -2.54 13.67 -33.16
N ASP A 354 -1.94 12.83 -34.00
CA ASP A 354 -1.79 13.07 -35.43
C ASP A 354 -3.15 13.15 -36.15
N GLU A 355 -4.09 12.28 -35.79
CA GLU A 355 -5.48 12.33 -36.31
C GLU A 355 -6.16 13.66 -35.94
N ILE A 356 -6.11 14.06 -34.67
CA ILE A 356 -6.66 15.34 -34.20
C ILE A 356 -6.00 16.53 -34.92
N GLU A 357 -4.68 16.52 -35.09
CA GLU A 357 -3.97 17.58 -35.83
C GLU A 357 -4.46 17.63 -37.30
N GLY A 358 -4.67 16.48 -37.92
CA GLY A 358 -5.23 16.36 -39.27
C GLY A 358 -6.64 16.94 -39.38
N GLU A 359 -7.53 16.60 -38.46
CA GLU A 359 -8.91 17.11 -38.41
C GLU A 359 -8.93 18.64 -38.25
N VAL A 360 -8.17 19.18 -37.30
CA VAL A 360 -8.07 20.64 -37.06
C VAL A 360 -7.54 21.36 -38.31
N LYS A 361 -6.53 20.80 -39.00
CA LYS A 361 -6.02 21.38 -40.25
C LYS A 361 -7.08 21.39 -41.35
N SER A 362 -7.88 20.33 -41.45
CA SER A 362 -8.96 20.25 -42.44
C SER A 362 -10.04 21.30 -42.16
N GLU A 363 -10.52 21.40 -40.92
CA GLU A 363 -11.54 22.38 -40.56
C GLU A 363 -11.06 23.82 -40.79
N LEU A 364 -9.81 24.13 -40.44
CA LEU A 364 -9.23 25.45 -40.71
C LEU A 364 -9.12 25.75 -42.21
N ALA A 365 -8.87 24.74 -43.05
CA ALA A 365 -8.84 24.90 -44.50
C ALA A 365 -10.23 25.16 -45.08
N ASP A 366 -11.26 24.48 -44.56
CA ASP A 366 -12.65 24.68 -44.96
C ASP A 366 -13.14 26.08 -44.56
N ILE A 367 -12.90 26.51 -43.32
CA ILE A 367 -13.21 27.86 -42.83
C ILE A 367 -12.53 28.92 -43.72
N ARG A 368 -11.26 28.73 -44.06
CA ARG A 368 -10.53 29.66 -44.92
C ARG A 368 -11.14 29.75 -46.32
N THR A 369 -11.61 28.62 -46.85
CA THR A 369 -12.27 28.56 -48.16
C THR A 369 -13.61 29.30 -48.14
N GLU A 370 -14.42 29.10 -47.09
CA GLU A 370 -15.69 29.82 -46.93
C GLU A 370 -15.50 31.34 -46.84
N ILE A 371 -14.50 31.79 -46.08
CA ILE A 371 -14.15 33.22 -45.97
C ILE A 371 -13.77 33.79 -47.34
N GLN A 372 -13.00 33.06 -48.15
CA GLN A 372 -12.60 33.52 -49.49
C GLN A 372 -13.76 33.55 -50.50
N THR A 373 -14.77 32.70 -50.33
CA THR A 373 -15.99 32.74 -51.16
C THR A 373 -17.01 33.79 -50.74
N ALA A 374 -16.81 34.43 -49.58
CA ALA A 374 -17.67 35.50 -49.06
C ALA A 374 -17.24 36.92 -49.46
N GLU A 375 -16.08 37.06 -50.13
CA GLU A 375 -15.65 38.27 -50.88
C GLU A 375 -16.12 38.20 -52.34
#